data_AF-A0A847G9K6-F1
#
_entry.id   AF-A0A847G9K6-F1
#
_cell.length_a   1.000
_cell.length_b   1.000
_cell.length_c   1.000
_cell.angle_alpha   90.00
_cell.angle_beta   90.00
_cell.angle_gamma   90.00
#
_symmetry.space_group_name_H-M   'P 1'
#
loop_
_entity.id
_entity.type
_entity.pdbx_description
1 polymer ?
#
loop_
_entity_poly.entity_id
_entity_poly.type
_entity_poly.pdbx_seq_one_letter_code
_entity_poly.pdbx_strand_id
1 'polypeptide(L)'
;MSESEKKAPKEMSTGAQRDGEIYIALGIFIAAIGVPVLIGTAFALERPHAAVVNAVCGTVLLLIGVACMGFGVMVLRGVKKLR
;
A
#
# COMPACT_ATOMS: atom_id res chain seq x y z
N MET A 1 43.07 5.79 12.70
CA MET A 1 41.87 6.50 12.18
C MET A 1 40.95 5.43 11.61
N SER A 2 39.68 5.49 11.99
CA SER A 2 38.85 4.35 12.41
C SER A 2 38.53 3.27 11.38
N GLU A 3 38.57 2.03 11.87
CA GLU A 3 38.07 0.78 11.31
C GLU A 3 36.52 0.70 11.29
N SER A 4 35.83 1.83 11.17
CA SER A 4 34.35 1.91 11.28
C SER A 4 33.61 1.82 9.94
N GLU A 5 34.30 1.70 8.80
CA GLU A 5 33.64 1.70 7.48
C GLU A 5 33.22 0.32 6.95
N LYS A 6 33.40 -0.79 7.69
CA LYS A 6 33.17 -2.14 7.14
C LYS A 6 32.06 -3.00 7.77
N LYS A 7 31.15 -2.43 8.54
CA LYS A 7 29.98 -3.18 9.04
C LYS A 7 28.65 -2.47 8.81
N ALA A 8 28.13 -2.54 7.58
CA ALA A 8 26.68 -2.60 7.36
C ALA A 8 26.34 -3.04 5.92
N PRO A 9 26.37 -4.35 5.61
CA PRO A 9 25.41 -4.84 4.62
C PRO A 9 24.73 -6.17 4.99
N LYS A 10 24.24 -6.32 6.23
CA LYS A 10 23.42 -7.49 6.61
C LYS A 10 22.09 -7.17 7.29
N GLU A 11 21.98 -6.05 8.03
CA GLU A 11 20.73 -5.68 8.70
C GLU A 11 19.68 -5.03 7.77
N MET A 12 20.11 -4.46 6.65
CA MET A 12 19.23 -3.78 5.69
C MET A 12 18.29 -4.75 4.94
N SER A 13 18.60 -6.05 4.87
CA SER A 13 17.76 -7.04 4.14
C SER A 13 16.49 -7.44 4.89
N THR A 14 16.52 -7.41 6.23
CA THR A 14 15.36 -7.78 7.07
C THR A 14 14.39 -6.61 7.21
N GLY A 15 14.91 -5.38 7.36
CA GLY A 15 14.10 -4.17 7.39
C GLY A 15 13.29 -3.99 6.10
N ALA A 16 13.95 -4.06 4.95
CA ALA A 16 13.28 -3.89 3.65
C ALA A 16 12.21 -4.96 3.34
N GLN A 17 12.40 -6.21 3.78
CA GLN A 17 11.37 -7.25 3.65
C GLN A 17 10.16 -6.94 4.53
N ARG A 18 10.40 -6.60 5.80
CA ARG A 18 9.33 -6.28 6.74
C ARG A 18 8.55 -5.04 6.33
N ASP A 19 9.25 -4.03 5.82
CA ASP A 19 8.62 -2.82 5.28
C ASP A 19 7.76 -3.16 4.05
N GLY A 20 8.26 -4.02 3.16
CA GLY A 20 7.49 -4.52 2.01
C GLY A 20 6.21 -5.27 2.40
N GLU A 21 6.27 -6.13 3.42
CA GLU A 21 5.10 -6.80 3.98
C GLU A 21 4.09 -5.82 4.59
N ILE A 22 4.57 -4.81 5.33
CA ILE A 22 3.72 -3.76 5.90
C ILE A 22 3.03 -2.94 4.79
N TYR A 23 3.74 -2.56 3.72
CA TYR A 23 3.14 -1.84 2.59
C TYR A 23 2.04 -2.66 1.89
N ILE A 24 2.24 -3.97 1.74
CA ILE A 24 1.20 -4.86 1.21
C ILE A 24 0.01 -4.92 2.16
N ALA A 25 0.23 -5.16 3.46
CA ALA A 25 -0.84 -5.25 4.45
C ALA A 25 -1.65 -3.94 4.54
N LEU A 26 -0.95 -2.80 4.53
CA LEU A 26 -1.57 -1.48 4.47
C LEU A 26 -2.39 -1.28 3.19
N GLY A 27 -1.84 -1.67 2.05
CA GLY A 27 -2.55 -1.57 0.77
C GLY A 27 -3.82 -2.41 0.73
N ILE A 28 -3.77 -3.65 1.25
CA ILE A 28 -4.95 -4.51 1.40
C ILE A 28 -5.98 -3.86 2.34
N PHE A 29 -5.54 -3.32 3.46
CA PHE A 29 -6.42 -2.66 4.44
C PHE A 29 -7.14 -1.45 3.81
N ILE A 30 -6.41 -0.58 3.12
CA ILE A 30 -6.98 0.59 2.45
C ILE A 30 -7.96 0.15 1.35
N ALA A 31 -7.61 -0.87 0.57
CA ALA A 31 -8.49 -1.39 -0.46
C ALA A 31 -9.78 -2.00 0.13
N ALA A 32 -9.67 -2.72 1.26
CA ALA A 32 -10.81 -3.28 1.98
C ALA A 32 -11.78 -2.21 2.51
N ILE A 33 -11.28 -1.01 2.85
CA ILE A 33 -12.13 0.15 3.19
C ILE A 33 -12.70 0.82 1.93
N GLY A 34 -11.96 0.89 0.83
CA GLY A 34 -12.43 1.49 -0.42
C GLY A 34 -13.64 0.77 -1.03
N VAL A 35 -13.70 -0.57 -0.93
CA VAL A 35 -14.81 -1.40 -1.47
C VAL A 35 -16.18 -1.01 -0.89
N PRO A 36 -16.41 -0.99 0.45
CA PRO A 36 -17.70 -0.60 1.02
C PRO A 36 -18.05 0.87 0.73
N VAL A 37 -17.06 1.76 0.58
CA VAL A 37 -17.31 3.16 0.17
C VAL A 37 -17.87 3.23 -1.26
N LEU A 38 -17.34 2.43 -2.18
CA LEU A 38 -17.89 2.33 -3.54
C LEU A 38 -19.27 1.66 -3.55
N ILE A 39 -19.49 0.64 -2.71
CA ILE A 39 -20.82 0.04 -2.55
C ILE A 39 -21.81 1.09 -2.01
N GLY A 40 -21.41 1.90 -1.03
CA GLY A 40 -22.21 3.01 -0.49
C GLY A 40 -22.55 4.08 -1.54
N THR A 41 -21.80 4.15 -2.64
CA THR A 41 -22.14 5.01 -3.79
C THR A 41 -23.42 4.51 -4.47
N ALA A 42 -23.59 3.20 -4.63
CA ALA A 42 -24.78 2.61 -5.26
C ALA A 42 -26.05 2.86 -4.44
N PHE A 43 -25.93 2.92 -3.11
CA PHE A 43 -27.05 3.25 -2.21
C PHE A 43 -27.31 4.76 -2.10
N ALA A 44 -26.38 5.61 -2.53
CA ALA A 44 -26.49 7.07 -2.43
C ALA A 44 -26.96 7.75 -3.73
N LEU A 45 -27.40 6.98 -4.74
CA LEU A 45 -27.78 7.52 -6.07
C LEU A 45 -28.92 8.55 -6.00
N GLU A 46 -29.80 8.46 -5.01
CA GLU A 46 -30.88 9.43 -4.78
C GLU A 46 -30.36 10.78 -4.27
N ARG A 47 -29.10 10.86 -3.83
CA ARG A 47 -28.45 12.08 -3.34
C ARG A 47 -27.16 12.34 -4.15
N PRO A 48 -27.23 13.12 -5.24
CA PRO A 48 -26.12 13.24 -6.20
C PRO A 48 -24.82 13.75 -5.56
N HIS A 49 -24.91 14.68 -4.60
CA HIS A 49 -23.75 15.16 -3.85
C HIS A 49 -23.07 14.03 -3.04
N ALA A 50 -23.85 13.19 -2.35
CA ALA A 50 -23.31 12.10 -1.56
C ALA A 50 -22.72 10.98 -2.45
N ALA A 51 -23.39 10.69 -3.57
CA ALA A 51 -22.89 9.72 -4.56
C ALA A 51 -21.54 10.16 -5.13
N VAL A 52 -21.37 11.42 -5.54
CA VAL A 52 -20.10 11.92 -6.09
C VAL A 52 -18.97 11.85 -5.05
N VAL A 53 -19.24 12.26 -3.80
CA VAL A 53 -18.23 12.20 -2.73
C VAL A 53 -17.81 10.76 -2.45
N ASN A 54 -18.75 9.83 -2.36
CA ASN A 54 -18.45 8.42 -2.14
C ASN A 54 -17.69 7.81 -3.32
N ALA A 55 -18.08 8.13 -4.56
CA ALA A 55 -17.39 7.65 -5.75
C ALA A 55 -15.93 8.10 -5.79
N VAL A 56 -15.68 9.39 -5.54
CA VAL A 56 -14.33 9.97 -5.52
C VAL A 56 -13.52 9.39 -4.38
N CYS A 57 -14.06 9.35 -3.16
CA CYS A 57 -13.38 8.83 -1.98
C CYS A 57 -13.01 7.35 -2.16
N GLY A 58 -13.97 6.51 -2.58
CA GLY A 58 -13.74 5.08 -2.79
C GLY A 58 -12.72 4.81 -3.90
N THR A 59 -12.75 5.59 -4.99
CA THR A 59 -11.79 5.48 -6.08
C THR A 59 -10.38 5.85 -5.62
N VAL A 60 -10.22 6.97 -4.88
CA VAL A 60 -8.92 7.40 -4.36
C VAL A 60 -8.37 6.36 -3.37
N LEU A 61 -9.20 5.83 -2.46
CA LEU A 61 -8.79 4.78 -1.54
C LEU A 61 -8.34 3.52 -2.29
N LEU A 62 -9.07 3.07 -3.31
CA LEU A 62 -8.63 1.93 -4.12
C LEU A 62 -7.31 2.20 -4.84
N LEU A 63 -7.13 3.38 -5.44
CA LEU A 63 -5.89 3.74 -6.13
C LEU A 63 -4.70 3.72 -5.17
N ILE A 64 -4.85 4.29 -3.97
CA ILE A 64 -3.80 4.28 -2.94
C ILE A 64 -3.53 2.85 -2.48
N GLY A 65 -4.57 2.05 -2.22
CA GLY A 65 -4.43 0.66 -1.81
C GLY A 65 -3.65 -0.18 -2.84
N VAL A 66 -4.00 -0.04 -4.13
CA VAL A 66 -3.30 -0.70 -5.25
C VAL A 66 -1.87 -0.20 -5.38
N ALA A 67 -1.62 1.11 -5.25
CA ALA A 67 -0.28 1.67 -5.31
C ALA A 67 0.62 1.14 -4.18
N CYS A 68 0.10 1.08 -2.94
CA CYS A 68 0.82 0.51 -1.80
C CYS A 68 1.12 -0.99 -1.99
N MET A 69 0.15 -1.77 -2.44
CA MET A 69 0.36 -3.19 -2.77
C MET A 69 1.43 -3.35 -3.87
N GLY A 70 1.35 -2.56 -4.94
CA GLY A 70 2.32 -2.57 -6.04
C GLY A 70 3.74 -2.25 -5.58
N PHE A 71 3.89 -1.24 -4.72
CA PHE A 71 5.17 -0.85 -4.14
C PHE A 71 5.75 -1.96 -3.25
N GLY A 72 4.95 -2.53 -2.35
CA GLY A 72 5.40 -3.64 -1.50
C GLY A 72 5.81 -4.88 -2.30
N VAL A 73 5.08 -5.22 -3.36
CA VAL A 73 5.45 -6.31 -4.29
C VAL A 73 6.75 -6.00 -5.04
N MET A 74 6.95 -4.75 -5.48
CA MET A 74 8.18 -4.33 -6.15
C MET A 74 9.40 -4.45 -5.21
N VAL A 75 9.27 -4.00 -3.95
CA VAL A 75 10.31 -4.13 -2.93
C VAL A 75 10.64 -5.60 -2.66
N LEU A 76 9.63 -6.45 -2.45
CA LEU A 76 9.81 -7.89 -2.23
C LEU A 76 10.46 -8.60 -3.44
N ARG A 77 10.09 -8.22 -4.66
CA ARG A 77 10.72 -8.74 -5.90
C ARG A 77 12.17 -8.28 -6.04
N GLY A 78 12.48 -7.04 -5.66
CA GLY A 78 13.85 -6.53 -5.61
C GLY A 78 14.72 -7.30 -4.63
N VAL A 79 14.20 -7.64 -3.45
CA VAL A 79 14.93 -8.46 -2.46
C VAL A 79 15.13 -9.89 -2.94
N LYS A 80 14.12 -10.51 -3.58
CA LYS A 80 14.24 -11.87 -4.13
C LYS A 80 15.34 -12.03 -5.18
N LYS A 81 15.69 -10.96 -5.90
CA LYS A 81 16.71 -10.96 -6.96
C LYS A 81 18.15 -10.92 -6.41
N LEU A 82 18.33 -10.63 -5.12
CA LEU A 82 19.62 -10.55 -4.42
C LEU A 82 19.96 -11.81 -3.59
N ARG A 83 19.04 -12.78 -3.54
CA ARG A 83 19.24 -14.12 -2.93
C ARG A 83 19.58 -15.14 -3.99
#